data_AF-A0A183HHH5-F1
#
_entry.id   AF-A0A183HHH5-F1
#
_cell.length_a   1.000
_cell.length_b   1.000
_cell.length_c   1.000
_cell.angle_alpha   90.00
_cell.angle_beta   90.00
_cell.angle_gamma   90.00
#
_symmetry.space_group_name_H-M   'P 1'
#
loop_
_entity.id
_entity.type
_entity.pdbx_description
1 polymer ?
#
loop_
_entity_poly.entity_id
_entity_poly.type
_entity_poly.pdbx_seq_one_letter_code
_entity_poly.pdbx_strand_id
1 'polypeptide(L)'
;MLGATVRVSKKGDSVVVCAPHYKYFFSKFEVVEPVGTCFYATNGFENIEEFASCRQEPARHGHHRFGYGMCGFSASIPDDGKEKLYIGAPGAYYWQGTVFAQNIRNQSDRPNTNDGPAHHDNYNLGKLKKKKKKMHLNLNFSICDPTLYKNNKLHLIN
;
A
#
# COMPACT_ATOMS: atom_id res chain seq x y z
N MET A 1 -12.12 -3.09 -7.89
CA MET A 1 -11.20 -3.48 -8.98
C MET A 1 -9.94 -4.04 -8.36
N LEU A 2 -9.63 -5.30 -8.61
CA LEU A 2 -8.37 -5.94 -8.22
C LEU A 2 -7.38 -5.82 -9.38
N GLY A 3 -6.09 -5.66 -9.09
CA GLY A 3 -5.05 -5.54 -10.12
C GLY A 3 -4.79 -4.10 -10.59
N ALA A 4 -5.31 -3.10 -9.89
CA ALA A 4 -4.99 -1.69 -10.18
C ALA A 4 -3.51 -1.39 -9.92
N THR A 5 -2.94 -2.05 -8.91
CA THR A 5 -1.50 -2.03 -8.65
C THR A 5 -1.00 -3.46 -8.62
N VAL A 6 0.03 -3.74 -9.41
CA VAL A 6 0.78 -5.01 -9.39
C VAL A 6 2.26 -4.67 -9.30
N ARG A 7 2.95 -5.30 -8.36
CA ARG A 7 4.41 -5.21 -8.25
C ARG A 7 4.99 -6.59 -7.95
N VAL A 8 6.17 -6.82 -8.51
CA VAL A 8 6.92 -8.06 -8.34
C VAL A 8 8.24 -7.70 -7.65
N SER A 9 8.69 -8.53 -6.73
CA SER A 9 10.03 -8.44 -6.15
C SER A 9 11.09 -8.56 -7.25
N LYS A 10 12.23 -7.89 -7.08
CA LYS A 10 13.35 -8.00 -8.03
C LYS A 10 13.82 -9.45 -8.25
N LYS A 11 13.66 -10.32 -7.26
CA LYS A 11 14.00 -11.75 -7.38
C LYS A 11 12.94 -12.58 -8.09
N GLY A 12 11.74 -12.04 -8.33
CA GLY A 12 10.62 -12.76 -8.94
C GLY A 12 9.96 -13.79 -8.02
N ASP A 13 10.32 -13.84 -6.73
CA ASP A 13 9.83 -14.80 -5.75
C ASP A 13 8.47 -14.43 -5.12
N SER A 14 8.10 -13.16 -5.24
CA SER A 14 6.95 -12.59 -4.56
C SER A 14 6.27 -11.50 -5.39
N VAL A 15 4.95 -11.41 -5.23
CA VAL A 15 4.09 -10.50 -5.98
C VAL A 15 3.10 -9.85 -5.02
N VAL A 16 2.88 -8.54 -5.16
CA VAL A 16 1.78 -7.83 -4.51
C VAL A 16 0.78 -7.36 -5.56
N VAL A 17 -0.50 -7.59 -5.29
CA VAL A 17 -1.63 -7.17 -6.11
C VAL A 17 -2.63 -6.44 -5.25
N CYS A 18 -3.05 -5.24 -5.64
CA CYS A 18 -3.95 -4.43 -4.83
C CYS A 18 -5.29 -4.12 -5.49
N ALA A 19 -6.28 -3.90 -4.64
CA ALA A 19 -7.64 -3.50 -4.96
C ALA A 19 -8.02 -2.22 -4.19
N PRO A 20 -7.71 -1.01 -4.71
CA PRO A 20 -7.92 0.24 -3.99
C PRO A 20 -9.40 0.58 -3.73
N HIS A 21 -10.32 0.13 -4.61
CA HIS A 21 -11.77 0.32 -4.43
C HIS A 21 -12.44 -0.88 -3.76
N TYR A 22 -11.70 -1.71 -3.03
CA TYR A 22 -12.31 -2.76 -2.22
C TYR A 22 -13.16 -2.11 -1.13
N LYS A 23 -14.47 -2.37 -1.17
CA LYS A 23 -15.44 -1.83 -0.23
C LYS A 23 -15.59 -2.78 0.94
N TYR A 24 -15.51 -2.23 2.15
CA TYR A 24 -15.78 -2.96 3.37
C TYR A 24 -17.10 -2.48 3.96
N PHE A 25 -17.92 -3.44 4.37
CA PHE A 25 -19.24 -3.19 4.94
C PHE A 25 -19.14 -3.35 6.46
N PHE A 26 -19.34 -2.25 7.17
CA PHE A 26 -19.50 -2.30 8.63
C PHE A 26 -20.93 -2.72 9.00
N SER A 27 -21.14 -3.03 10.29
CA SER A 27 -22.38 -3.57 10.85
C SER A 27 -23.65 -3.04 10.17
N LYS A 28 -24.53 -3.96 9.76
CA LYS A 28 -25.83 -3.70 9.09
C LYS A 28 -25.80 -2.88 7.79
N PHE A 29 -24.68 -2.85 7.05
CA PHE A 29 -24.60 -2.24 5.71
C PHE A 29 -24.89 -0.72 5.65
N GLU A 30 -25.00 -0.04 6.80
CA GLU A 30 -25.28 1.40 6.83
C GLU A 30 -24.08 2.23 6.37
N VAL A 31 -22.86 1.70 6.55
CA VAL A 31 -21.61 2.38 6.20
C VAL A 31 -20.80 1.51 5.24
N VAL A 32 -20.58 2.04 4.03
CA VAL A 32 -19.80 1.42 2.96
C VAL A 32 -18.56 2.26 2.71
N GLU A 33 -17.39 1.73 3.04
CA GLU A 33 -16.14 2.49 2.93
C GLU A 33 -15.18 1.85 1.92
N PRO A 34 -14.61 2.62 0.96
CA PRO A 34 -13.59 2.14 0.04
C PRO A 34 -12.23 2.10 0.74
N VAL A 35 -12.08 1.16 1.68
CA VAL A 35 -10.84 1.00 2.45
C VAL A 35 -9.67 0.56 1.57
N GLY A 36 -9.93 -0.27 0.57
CA GLY A 36 -8.91 -0.91 -0.23
C GLY A 36 -8.23 -2.09 0.49
N THR A 37 -7.69 -3.02 -0.29
CA THR A 37 -6.91 -4.17 0.22
C THR A 37 -5.80 -4.56 -0.75
N CYS A 38 -4.78 -5.26 -0.27
CA CYS A 38 -3.73 -5.84 -1.09
C CYS A 38 -3.55 -7.31 -0.74
N PHE A 39 -3.08 -8.09 -1.71
CA PHE A 39 -2.74 -9.49 -1.56
C PHE A 39 -1.27 -9.65 -1.90
N TYR A 40 -0.54 -10.34 -1.03
CA TYR A 40 0.87 -10.65 -1.21
C TYR A 40 1.02 -12.16 -1.38
N ALA A 41 1.54 -12.55 -2.53
CA ALA A 41 1.77 -13.94 -2.89
C ALA A 41 3.27 -14.24 -2.85
N THR A 42 3.64 -15.38 -2.26
CA THR A 42 5.01 -15.90 -2.22
C THR A 42 5.05 -17.36 -2.66
N ASN A 43 6.26 -17.87 -2.91
CA ASN A 43 6.50 -19.28 -3.27
C ASN A 43 5.64 -19.73 -4.46
N GLY A 44 5.58 -18.93 -5.54
CA GLY A 44 4.80 -19.31 -6.72
C GLY A 44 3.29 -19.42 -6.47
N PHE A 45 2.73 -18.52 -5.64
CA PHE A 45 1.31 -18.45 -5.28
C PHE A 45 0.80 -19.56 -4.34
N GLU A 46 1.69 -20.35 -3.74
CA GLU A 46 1.32 -21.31 -2.69
C GLU A 46 0.83 -20.61 -1.42
N ASN A 47 1.42 -19.47 -1.08
CA ASN A 47 1.04 -18.68 0.09
C ASN A 47 0.53 -17.32 -0.36
N ILE A 48 -0.71 -17.00 -0.01
CA ILE A 48 -1.36 -15.72 -0.32
C ILE A 48 -1.87 -15.11 0.98
N GLU A 49 -1.37 -13.93 1.30
CA GLU A 49 -1.74 -13.18 2.51
C GLU A 49 -2.45 -11.88 2.16
N GLU A 50 -3.53 -11.57 2.89
CA GLU A 50 -4.22 -10.28 2.76
C GLU A 50 -3.59 -9.20 3.64
N PHE A 51 -3.28 -8.05 3.04
CA PHE A 51 -2.78 -6.85 3.69
C PHE A 51 -3.84 -5.73 3.63
N ALA A 52 -4.84 -5.80 4.50
CA ALA A 52 -5.95 -4.84 4.59
C ALA A 52 -5.60 -3.60 5.46
N SER A 53 -4.61 -2.82 5.03
CA SER A 53 -4.01 -1.75 5.86
C SER A 53 -4.94 -0.67 6.41
N CYS A 54 -6.00 -0.36 5.66
CA CYS A 54 -6.95 0.70 5.98
C CYS A 54 -8.20 0.16 6.69
N ARG A 55 -8.35 -1.17 6.81
CA ARG A 55 -9.49 -1.79 7.48
C ARG A 55 -9.33 -1.61 9.00
N GLN A 56 -10.25 -0.89 9.61
CA GLN A 56 -10.28 -0.64 11.06
C GLN A 56 -11.50 -1.30 11.71
N GLU A 57 -11.57 -1.25 13.03
CA GLU A 57 -12.74 -1.67 13.80
C GLU A 57 -13.99 -0.83 13.42
N PRO A 58 -15.21 -1.39 13.55
CA PRO A 58 -16.45 -0.72 13.20
C PRO A 58 -16.68 0.64 13.86
N ALA A 59 -16.15 0.85 15.07
CA ALA A 59 -16.26 2.12 15.77
C ALA A 59 -15.36 3.23 15.18
N ARG A 60 -14.48 2.92 14.22
CA ARG A 60 -13.43 3.80 13.70
C ARG A 60 -13.57 4.04 12.19
N HIS A 61 -14.77 4.42 11.75
CA HIS A 61 -15.11 4.75 10.37
C HIS A 61 -14.98 6.27 10.07
N GLY A 62 -15.05 6.64 8.80
CA GLY A 62 -15.17 8.03 8.31
C GLY A 62 -13.94 8.59 7.61
N HIS A 63 -14.13 9.74 6.94
CA HIS A 63 -13.09 10.46 6.17
C HIS A 63 -11.93 10.97 7.04
N HIS A 64 -12.17 11.22 8.32
CA HIS A 64 -11.18 11.71 9.27
C HIS A 64 -10.12 10.65 9.66
N ARG A 65 -10.21 9.42 9.11
CA ARG A 65 -9.28 8.30 9.39
C ARG A 65 -8.91 7.56 8.09
N PHE A 66 -9.03 6.22 8.10
CA PHE A 66 -8.66 5.34 6.98
C PHE A 66 -9.84 4.76 6.21
N GLY A 67 -11.08 5.09 6.56
CA GLY A 67 -12.26 4.53 5.90
C GLY A 67 -12.23 4.72 4.38
N TYR A 68 -11.82 5.91 3.95
CA TYR A 68 -11.67 6.27 2.53
C TYR A 68 -10.23 6.18 2.05
N GLY A 69 -9.37 5.45 2.77
CA GLY A 69 -7.94 5.42 2.54
C GLY A 69 -7.54 4.92 1.16
N MET A 70 -8.35 4.08 0.52
CA MET A 70 -8.06 3.45 -0.78
C MET A 70 -6.67 2.79 -0.76
N CYS A 71 -6.38 2.08 0.33
CA CYS A 71 -5.12 1.38 0.53
C CYS A 71 -4.83 0.46 -0.66
N GLY A 72 -3.63 0.59 -1.23
CA GLY A 72 -3.23 -0.18 -2.41
C GLY A 72 -3.40 0.57 -3.72
N PHE A 73 -3.71 1.87 -3.67
CA PHE A 73 -3.60 2.77 -4.83
C PHE A 73 -2.16 2.78 -5.38
N SER A 74 -1.18 2.64 -4.50
CA SER A 74 0.21 2.33 -4.85
C SER A 74 0.77 1.31 -3.87
N ALA A 75 1.74 0.52 -4.33
CA ALA A 75 2.43 -0.47 -3.52
C ALA A 75 3.86 -0.65 -4.02
N SER A 76 4.75 -1.11 -3.14
CA SER A 76 6.13 -1.43 -3.49
C SER A 76 6.70 -2.52 -2.58
N ILE A 77 7.48 -3.43 -3.17
CA ILE A 77 8.25 -4.46 -2.48
C ILE A 77 9.71 -4.00 -2.52
N PRO A 78 10.40 -3.86 -1.37
CA PRO A 78 11.79 -3.42 -1.33
C PRO A 78 12.76 -4.54 -1.70
N ASP A 79 13.82 -4.18 -2.44
CA ASP A 79 14.84 -5.13 -2.89
C ASP A 79 15.84 -5.55 -1.80
N ASP A 80 15.97 -4.74 -0.75
CA ASP A 80 17.06 -4.77 0.25
C ASP A 80 16.97 -5.93 1.28
N GLY A 81 16.17 -6.97 1.03
CA GLY A 81 15.89 -8.02 2.02
C GLY A 81 15.16 -7.50 3.27
N LYS A 82 14.59 -6.29 3.19
CA LYS A 82 13.72 -5.74 4.22
C LYS A 82 12.36 -6.37 4.06
N GLU A 83 11.89 -7.06 5.08
CA GLU A 83 10.63 -7.80 5.04
C GLU A 83 9.43 -6.89 5.29
N LYS A 84 9.34 -5.81 4.50
CA LYS A 84 8.32 -4.78 4.64
C LYS A 84 7.64 -4.49 3.33
N LEU A 85 6.33 -4.54 3.31
CA LEU A 85 5.50 -4.09 2.21
C LEU A 85 5.12 -2.63 2.41
N TYR A 86 5.33 -1.80 1.39
CA TYR A 86 4.90 -0.40 1.40
C TYR A 86 3.59 -0.27 0.62
N ILE A 87 2.57 0.33 1.24
CA ILE A 87 1.24 0.54 0.65
C ILE A 87 0.85 2.00 0.79
N GLY A 88 0.58 2.66 -0.34
CA GLY A 88 0.04 4.02 -0.37
C GLY A 88 -1.47 4.04 -0.17
N ALA A 89 -1.94 5.08 0.51
CA ALA A 89 -3.34 5.31 0.84
C ALA A 89 -3.66 6.81 0.68
N PRO A 90 -4.04 7.26 -0.52
CA PRO A 90 -4.24 8.68 -0.82
C PRO A 90 -5.46 9.29 -0.12
N GLY A 91 -6.52 8.52 0.14
CA GLY A 91 -7.74 9.06 0.74
C GLY A 91 -7.76 9.05 2.28
N ALA A 92 -6.61 8.78 2.91
CA ALA A 92 -6.49 8.82 4.36
C ALA A 92 -6.54 10.27 4.87
N TYR A 93 -7.18 10.48 6.03
CA TYR A 93 -7.27 11.76 6.74
C TYR A 93 -7.71 12.93 5.84
N TYR A 94 -8.96 12.93 5.38
CA TYR A 94 -9.47 13.95 4.46
C TYR A 94 -8.57 14.16 3.23
N TRP A 95 -8.14 13.05 2.60
CA TRP A 95 -7.29 13.05 1.40
C TRP A 95 -5.91 13.67 1.55
N GLN A 96 -5.42 13.85 2.78
CA GLN A 96 -4.02 14.21 3.01
C GLN A 96 -3.07 13.09 2.55
N GLY A 97 -3.53 11.85 2.65
CA GLY A 97 -2.81 10.68 2.23
C GLY A 97 -1.79 10.18 3.26
N THR A 98 -1.45 8.90 3.16
CA THR A 98 -0.42 8.29 3.99
C THR A 98 0.21 7.07 3.30
N VAL A 99 1.30 6.57 3.86
CA VAL A 99 1.98 5.36 3.39
C VAL A 99 2.14 4.42 4.57
N PHE A 100 1.75 3.16 4.41
CA PHE A 100 1.91 2.12 5.42
C PHE A 100 3.15 1.28 5.10
N ALA A 101 4.00 1.05 6.09
CA ALA A 101 5.07 0.06 6.03
C ALA A 101 4.70 -1.13 6.93
N GLN A 102 4.22 -2.23 6.34
CA GLN A 102 3.81 -3.42 7.08
C GLN A 102 4.87 -4.50 7.01
N ASN A 103 5.13 -5.18 8.12
CA ASN A 103 6.01 -6.34 8.12
C ASN A 103 5.32 -7.55 7.46
N ILE A 104 6.05 -8.25 6.60
CA ILE A 104 5.54 -9.41 5.85
C ILE A 104 5.39 -10.63 6.78
N ARG A 105 6.35 -10.85 7.70
CA ARG A 105 6.30 -12.00 8.63
C ARG A 105 5.29 -11.80 9.76
N ASN A 106 5.06 -10.54 10.14
CA ASN A 106 4.17 -10.21 11.24
C ASN A 106 3.31 -9.02 10.89
N GLN A 107 2.10 -9.28 10.38
CA GLN A 107 1.18 -8.24 9.94
C GLN A 107 0.73 -7.29 11.07
N SER A 108 0.82 -7.72 12.33
CA SER A 108 0.50 -6.90 13.51
C SER A 108 1.59 -5.87 13.83
N ASP A 109 2.83 -6.08 13.38
CA ASP A 109 3.94 -5.13 13.48
C ASP A 109 3.75 -4.00 12.47
N ARG A 110 2.85 -3.07 12.82
CA ARG A 110 2.55 -1.85 12.07
C ARG A 110 3.24 -0.68 12.79
N PRO A 111 4.48 -0.33 12.44
CA PRO A 111 5.15 0.80 13.05
C PRO A 111 4.40 2.10 12.76
N ASN A 112 3.67 2.61 13.74
CA ASN A 112 3.06 3.93 13.64
C ASN A 112 4.14 5.00 13.84
N THR A 113 4.02 6.11 13.12
CA THR A 113 4.82 7.30 13.43
C THR A 113 4.04 8.07 14.48
N ASN A 114 4.72 8.68 15.44
CA ASN A 114 4.03 9.52 16.42
C ASN A 114 3.41 10.70 15.69
N ASP A 115 2.13 10.97 15.97
CA ASP A 115 1.45 12.16 15.48
C ASP A 115 2.18 13.41 16.00
N GLY A 116 2.27 14.43 15.17
CA GLY A 116 2.83 15.72 15.57
C GLY A 116 1.99 16.38 16.67
N PRO A 117 2.55 17.34 17.42
CA PRO A 117 1.76 18.13 18.38
C PRO A 117 0.62 18.88 17.67
N ALA A 118 -0.50 19.08 18.36
CA ALA A 118 -1.74 19.61 17.79
C ALA A 118 -1.60 20.94 17.03
N HIS A 119 -0.66 21.82 17.41
CA HIS A 119 -0.45 23.08 16.69
C HIS A 119 0.23 22.92 15.30
N HIS A 120 0.71 21.71 15.00
CA HIS A 120 1.34 21.31 13.74
C HIS A 120 0.53 20.24 13.00
N ASP A 121 -0.76 20.09 13.32
CA ASP A 121 -1.68 19.11 12.73
C ASP A 121 -1.86 19.25 11.20
N ASN A 122 -1.53 20.40 10.64
CA ASN A 122 -1.45 20.63 9.19
C ASN A 122 -0.31 19.85 8.50
N TYR A 123 0.60 19.24 9.27
CA TYR A 123 1.70 18.41 8.78
C TYR A 123 1.58 16.98 9.30
N ASN A 124 0.69 16.20 8.68
CA ASN A 124 0.72 14.76 8.88
C ASN A 124 2.02 14.19 8.28
N LEU A 125 3.00 13.92 9.13
CA LEU A 125 4.18 13.15 8.79
C LEU A 125 3.71 11.73 8.47
N GLY A 126 3.67 11.38 7.19
CA GLY A 126 3.27 10.05 6.72
C GLY A 126 3.94 8.92 7.52
N LYS A 127 3.25 7.79 7.64
CA LYS A 127 3.64 6.68 8.54
C LYS A 127 4.88 5.92 8.05
N LEU A 128 6.04 6.56 8.13
CA LEU A 128 7.34 5.97 7.85
C LEU A 128 8.25 6.22 9.06
N LYS A 129 8.67 5.16 9.75
CA LYS A 129 9.73 5.25 10.77
C LYS A 129 10.94 5.97 10.17
N LYS A 130 11.27 7.16 10.69
CA LYS A 130 12.56 7.83 10.46
C LYS A 130 13.70 6.94 10.99
N LYS A 131 14.20 6.03 10.18
CA LYS A 131 15.65 5.76 10.17
C LYS A 131 16.22 6.65 9.08
N LYS A 132 16.98 7.68 9.46
CA LYS A 132 17.81 8.49 8.56
C LYS A 132 18.85 7.57 7.89
N LYS A 133 18.44 6.82 6.89
CA LYS A 133 19.28 6.42 5.78
C LYS A 133 18.58 7.04 4.58
N LYS A 134 19.29 7.91 3.87
CA LYS A 134 18.86 8.53 2.63
C LYS A 134 18.50 7.39 1.67
N MET A 135 17.24 6.97 1.70
CA MET A 135 16.71 6.01 0.75
C MET A 135 16.55 6.83 -0.52
N HIS A 136 17.50 6.68 -1.43
CA HIS A 136 17.33 7.10 -2.81
C HIS A 136 16.18 6.25 -3.36
N LEU A 137 14.94 6.67 -3.13
CA LEU A 137 13.83 6.27 -4.00
C LEU A 137 14.15 6.90 -5.35
N ASN A 138 14.82 6.14 -6.23
CA ASN A 138 14.66 6.37 -7.65
C ASN A 138 13.21 6.00 -7.97
N LEU A 139 12.29 6.93 -7.69
CA LEU A 139 10.93 6.93 -8.19
C LEU A 139 11.01 7.20 -9.70
N ASN A 140 11.48 6.19 -10.44
CA ASN A 140 11.07 6.09 -11.83
C ASN A 140 9.59 5.73 -11.79
N PHE A 141 8.74 6.76 -11.84
CA PHE A 141 7.37 6.60 -12.28
C PHE A 141 7.44 6.05 -13.70
N SER A 142 7.51 4.73 -13.86
CA SER A 142 7.07 4.09 -15.09
C SER A 142 5.55 4.31 -15.16
N ILE A 143 5.18 5.45 -15.73
CA ILE A 143 3.97 5.55 -16.52
C ILE A 143 4.09 4.41 -17.53
N CYS A 144 3.10 3.51 -17.59
CA CYS A 144 3.04 2.52 -18.66
C CYS A 144 3.11 3.27 -19.99
N ASP A 145 4.26 3.24 -20.65
CA ASP A 145 4.42 3.83 -21.97
C ASP A 145 3.61 2.96 -22.95
N PRO A 146 2.53 3.47 -23.57
CA PRO A 146 1.64 2.65 -24.41
C PRO A 146 2.33 2.14 -25.69
N THR A 147 3.57 2.52 -25.94
CA THR A 147 4.32 2.23 -27.17
C THR A 147 5.03 0.88 -27.17
N LEU A 148 5.16 0.18 -26.02
CA LEU A 148 5.87 -1.12 -25.93
C LEU A 148 5.03 -2.36 -26.29
N TYR A 149 3.75 -2.19 -26.65
CA TYR A 149 2.86 -3.31 -27.02
C TYR A 149 2.92 -3.72 -28.50
N LYS A 150 3.80 -3.11 -29.31
CA LYS A 150 4.02 -3.52 -30.70
C LYS A 150 5.32 -4.32 -30.80
N ASN A 151 5.15 -5.62 -31.08
CA ASN A 151 6.14 -6.60 -31.50
C ASN A 151 6.74 -7.47 -30.37
N ASN A 152 5.96 -8.45 -29.90
CA ASN A 152 6.35 -9.75 -29.31
C ASN A 152 7.87 -10.04 -29.15
N LYS A 153 8.56 -9.28 -28.30
CA LYS A 153 9.94 -9.54 -27.93
C LYS A 153 10.23 -8.92 -26.56
N LEU A 154 10.27 -9.76 -25.53
CA LEU A 154 10.76 -9.37 -24.21
C LEU A 154 12.25 -9.00 -24.33
N HIS A 155 12.57 -7.72 -24.27
CA HIS A 155 13.93 -7.26 -24.01
C HIS A 155 14.03 -6.89 -22.53
N LEU A 156 14.74 -7.72 -21.77
CA LEU A 156 15.20 -7.40 -20.41
C LEU A 156 16.28 -6.32 -20.53
N ILE A 157 16.07 -5.16 -19.92
CA ILE A 157 17.07 -4.10 -19.83
C ILE A 157 17.84 -4.33 -18.51
N ASN A 158 19.15 -4.57 -18.64
CA ASN A 158 20.13 -4.64 -17.54
C ASN A 158 20.22 -3.34 -16.75
#